data_AF-H2ZSK4-F1
#
_entry.id   AF-H2ZSK4-F1
#
_cell.length_a   1.000
_cell.length_b   1.000
_cell.length_c   1.000
_cell.angle_alpha   90.00
_cell.angle_beta   90.00
_cell.angle_gamma   90.00
#
_symmetry.space_group_name_H-M   'P 1'
#
loop_
_entity.id
_entity.type
_entity.pdbx_description
1 polymer ?
#
loop_
_entity_poly.entity_id
_entity_poly.type
_entity_poly.pdbx_seq_one_letter_code
_entity_poly.pdbx_strand_id
1 'polypeptide(L)'
;MFTNQVDQCRKLTASLRSQNSEHPLPVLIQAAQLCREKQHAKAIDLLQEFSDQNPARAPILKLVTAQLNLAQGNVMKACVLLRSIEELQHKPGMVSALVTMYSHEEDIDSAIEVFCQAIHWYQNQQPASATHLSLVREAANFKLKYGRKKEAISDLEQLWRQNPKDIHTLAQLISACSLVDPEKAKVLSKHLPSSDAMSFKVDVEVLENSHGATYVRRKAAKVTGENLQKEQGSWQLTF
;
A
#
# COMPACT_ATOMS: atom_id res chain seq x y z
N MET A 1 21.44 8.71 -11.00
CA MET A 1 22.83 9.14 -11.28
C MET A 1 22.82 10.21 -12.35
N PHE A 2 22.97 11.47 -11.95
CA PHE A 2 22.77 12.65 -12.81
C PHE A 2 24.04 13.12 -13.53
N THR A 3 25.22 12.65 -13.13
CA THR A 3 26.51 13.15 -13.63
C THR A 3 27.03 12.45 -14.90
N ASN A 4 26.31 11.46 -15.44
CA ASN A 4 26.70 10.62 -16.59
C ASN A 4 28.13 10.01 -16.56
N GLN A 5 28.78 9.97 -15.39
CA GLN A 5 30.13 9.43 -15.18
C GLN A 5 30.10 7.91 -14.98
N VAL A 6 29.66 7.17 -16.01
CA VAL A 6 29.46 5.71 -15.94
C VAL A 6 30.77 4.97 -15.62
N ASP A 7 31.88 5.34 -16.27
CA ASP A 7 33.18 4.67 -16.08
C ASP A 7 33.76 4.88 -14.68
N GLN A 8 33.61 6.08 -14.12
CA GLN A 8 34.06 6.36 -12.76
C GLN A 8 33.25 5.56 -11.75
N CYS A 9 31.93 5.49 -11.93
CA CYS A 9 31.09 4.66 -11.08
C CYS A 9 31.48 3.18 -11.18
N ARG A 10 31.75 2.64 -12.38
CA ARG A 10 32.20 1.25 -12.53
C ARG A 10 33.50 0.98 -11.77
N LYS A 11 34.48 1.87 -11.85
CA LYS A 11 35.75 1.76 -11.11
C LYS A 11 35.52 1.77 -9.60
N LEU A 12 34.71 2.69 -9.10
CA LEU A 12 34.38 2.77 -7.67
C LEU A 12 33.62 1.53 -7.19
N THR A 13 32.65 1.05 -7.96
CA THR A 13 31.90 -0.16 -7.65
C THR A 13 32.79 -1.41 -7.63
N ALA A 14 33.75 -1.52 -8.55
CA ALA A 14 34.73 -2.61 -8.55
C ALA A 14 35.63 -2.58 -7.30
N SER A 15 36.09 -1.39 -6.90
CA SER A 15 36.86 -1.21 -5.65
C SER A 15 36.03 -1.51 -4.40
N LEU A 16 34.74 -1.19 -4.39
CA LEU A 16 33.86 -1.51 -3.27
C LEU A 16 33.62 -3.03 -3.16
N ARG A 17 33.51 -3.72 -4.30
CA ARG A 17 33.36 -5.18 -4.32
C ARG A 17 34.59 -5.90 -3.81
N SER A 18 35.80 -5.42 -4.10
CA SER A 18 37.03 -6.04 -3.57
C SER A 18 37.20 -5.82 -2.06
N GLN A 19 36.67 -4.72 -1.52
CA GLN A 19 36.71 -4.42 -0.09
C GLN A 19 35.61 -5.12 0.71
N ASN A 20 34.44 -5.34 0.12
CA ASN A 20 33.27 -5.96 0.77
C ASN A 20 32.50 -6.83 -0.22
N SER A 21 33.00 -8.03 -0.48
CA SER A 21 32.44 -8.95 -1.48
C SER A 21 31.03 -9.47 -1.13
N GLU A 22 30.70 -9.58 0.15
CA GLU A 22 29.39 -10.10 0.61
C GLU A 22 28.29 -9.02 0.69
N HIS A 23 28.66 -7.74 0.62
CA HIS A 23 27.68 -6.67 0.74
C HIS A 23 26.89 -6.51 -0.57
N PRO A 24 25.55 -6.40 -0.57
CA PRO A 24 24.76 -6.36 -1.80
C PRO A 24 24.89 -5.02 -2.56
N LEU A 25 25.23 -3.92 -1.87
CA LEU A 25 25.22 -2.57 -2.45
C LEU A 25 26.04 -2.42 -3.74
N PRO A 26 27.30 -2.90 -3.86
CA PRO A 26 28.06 -2.77 -5.10
C PRO A 26 27.37 -3.46 -6.28
N VAL A 27 26.75 -4.62 -6.04
CA VAL A 27 26.01 -5.38 -7.06
C VAL A 27 24.74 -4.63 -7.47
N LEU A 28 24.00 -4.08 -6.51
CA LEU A 28 22.82 -3.27 -6.77
C LEU A 28 23.14 -2.01 -7.58
N ILE A 29 24.25 -1.34 -7.27
CA ILE A 29 24.72 -0.18 -8.06
C ILE A 29 25.03 -0.60 -9.49
N GLN A 30 25.74 -1.73 -9.69
CA GLN A 30 26.05 -2.21 -11.04
C GLN A 30 24.80 -2.64 -11.82
N ALA A 31 23.84 -3.30 -11.17
CA ALA A 31 22.55 -3.64 -11.77
C ALA A 31 21.77 -2.38 -12.20
N ALA A 32 21.78 -1.33 -11.37
CA ALA A 32 21.17 -0.04 -11.72
C ALA A 32 21.87 0.66 -12.91
N GLN A 33 23.20 0.54 -13.02
CA GLN A 33 23.94 1.02 -14.20
C GLN A 33 23.51 0.28 -15.46
N LEU A 34 23.46 -1.05 -15.41
CA LEU A 34 23.03 -1.89 -16.53
C LEU A 34 21.59 -1.55 -16.96
N CYS A 35 20.70 -1.26 -16.01
CA CYS A 35 19.34 -0.81 -16.32
C CYS A 35 19.31 0.53 -17.07
N ARG A 36 20.16 1.50 -16.69
CA ARG A 36 20.27 2.78 -17.42
C ARG A 36 20.82 2.60 -18.85
N GLU A 37 21.68 1.61 -19.03
CA GLU A 37 22.21 1.22 -20.34
C GLU A 37 21.24 0.34 -21.15
N LYS A 38 20.01 0.12 -20.67
CA LYS A 38 18.99 -0.77 -21.25
C LYS A 38 19.41 -2.24 -21.32
N GLN A 39 20.43 -2.64 -20.56
CA GLN A 39 20.94 -4.02 -20.46
C GLN A 39 20.23 -4.77 -19.31
N HIS A 40 18.91 -4.83 -19.36
CA HIS A 40 18.09 -5.40 -18.26
C HIS A 40 18.36 -6.89 -18.02
N ALA A 41 18.57 -7.68 -19.08
CA ALA A 41 18.89 -9.11 -18.95
C ALA A 41 20.17 -9.32 -18.13
N LYS A 42 21.25 -8.61 -18.49
CA LYS A 42 22.52 -8.69 -17.74
C LYS A 42 22.39 -8.20 -16.30
N ALA A 43 21.50 -7.24 -16.03
CA ALA A 43 21.25 -6.78 -14.67
C ALA A 43 20.59 -7.89 -13.83
N ILE A 44 19.65 -8.63 -14.42
CA ILE A 44 18.99 -9.78 -13.77
C ILE A 44 19.99 -10.92 -13.57
N ASP A 45 20.79 -11.26 -14.58
CA ASP A 45 21.80 -12.32 -14.49
C ASP A 45 22.82 -12.03 -13.37
N LEU A 46 23.27 -10.77 -13.28
CA LEU A 46 24.18 -10.31 -12.24
C LEU A 46 23.58 -10.43 -10.83
N LEU A 47 22.28 -10.09 -10.67
CA LEU A 47 21.59 -10.22 -9.39
C LEU A 47 21.38 -11.69 -9.00
N GLN A 48 21.10 -12.55 -9.98
CA GLN A 48 20.91 -13.99 -9.77
C GLN A 48 22.22 -14.66 -9.36
N GLU A 49 23.31 -14.41 -10.09
CA GLU A 49 24.64 -14.95 -9.77
C GLU A 49 25.07 -14.57 -8.34
N PHE A 50 24.86 -13.31 -7.96
CA PHE A 50 25.20 -12.86 -6.62
C PHE A 50 24.29 -13.47 -5.54
N SER A 51 23.00 -13.70 -5.86
CA SER A 51 22.05 -14.37 -4.98
C SER A 51 22.43 -15.82 -4.73
N ASP A 52 22.87 -16.54 -5.76
CA ASP A 52 23.26 -17.94 -5.66
C ASP A 52 24.54 -18.11 -4.80
N GLN A 53 25.44 -17.13 -4.87
CA GLN A 53 26.65 -17.07 -4.03
C GLN A 53 26.36 -16.62 -2.60
N ASN A 54 25.27 -15.90 -2.35
CA ASN A 54 24.94 -15.31 -1.05
C ASN A 54 23.48 -15.60 -0.64
N PRO A 55 23.13 -16.84 -0.26
CA PRO A 55 21.74 -17.22 0.05
C PRO A 55 21.08 -16.36 1.13
N ALA A 56 21.85 -15.89 2.13
CA ALA A 56 21.35 -14.99 3.18
C ALA A 56 20.86 -13.62 2.65
N ARG A 57 21.26 -13.24 1.43
CA ARG A 57 20.83 -12.01 0.75
C ARG A 57 19.81 -12.28 -0.36
N ALA A 58 19.47 -13.54 -0.62
CA ALA A 58 18.53 -13.90 -1.68
C ALA A 58 17.17 -13.19 -1.57
N PRO A 59 16.55 -13.01 -0.38
CA PRO A 59 15.26 -12.32 -0.27
C PRO A 59 15.29 -10.88 -0.80
N ILE A 60 16.31 -10.09 -0.42
CA ILE A 60 16.42 -8.69 -0.87
C ILE A 60 16.74 -8.60 -2.37
N LEU A 61 17.54 -9.52 -2.90
CA LEU A 61 17.87 -9.57 -4.33
C LEU A 61 16.67 -10.00 -5.16
N LYS A 62 15.84 -10.93 -4.68
CA LYS A 62 14.57 -11.30 -5.30
C LYS A 62 13.58 -10.12 -5.34
N LEU A 63 13.49 -9.32 -4.27
CA LEU A 63 12.68 -8.09 -4.26
C LEU A 63 13.13 -7.10 -5.35
N VAL A 64 14.43 -6.85 -5.45
CA VAL A 64 15.00 -5.94 -6.46
C VAL A 64 14.76 -6.49 -7.88
N THR A 65 14.94 -7.80 -8.07
CA THR A 65 14.70 -8.45 -9.37
C THR A 65 13.22 -8.38 -9.76
N ALA A 66 12.30 -8.54 -8.80
CA ALA A 66 10.87 -8.34 -9.02
C ALA A 66 10.56 -6.89 -9.43
N GLN A 67 11.15 -5.90 -8.74
CA GLN A 67 11.01 -4.47 -9.10
C GLN A 67 11.52 -4.18 -10.53
N LEU A 68 12.65 -4.78 -10.93
CA LEU A 68 13.18 -4.68 -12.30
C LEU A 68 12.22 -5.28 -13.33
N ASN A 69 11.59 -6.41 -13.02
CA ASN A 69 10.60 -7.03 -13.89
C ASN A 69 9.35 -6.15 -14.03
N LEU A 70 8.88 -5.56 -12.93
CA LEU A 70 7.76 -4.61 -12.96
C LEU A 70 8.05 -3.37 -13.79
N ALA A 71 9.25 -2.80 -13.67
CA ALA A 71 9.67 -1.66 -14.48
C ALA A 71 9.70 -1.97 -15.99
N GLN A 72 9.80 -3.25 -16.36
CA GLN A 72 9.76 -3.72 -17.75
C GLN A 72 8.37 -4.19 -18.20
N GLY A 73 7.36 -4.12 -17.33
CA GLY A 73 6.01 -4.64 -17.60
C GLY A 73 5.87 -6.15 -17.47
N ASN A 74 6.89 -6.86 -16.97
CA ASN A 74 6.84 -8.31 -16.76
C ASN A 74 6.18 -8.65 -15.41
N VAL A 75 4.90 -8.30 -15.25
CA VAL A 75 4.16 -8.40 -13.97
C VAL A 75 4.14 -9.83 -13.44
N MET A 76 3.81 -10.82 -14.29
CA MET A 76 3.73 -12.21 -13.86
C MET A 76 5.07 -12.78 -13.36
N LYS A 77 6.19 -12.40 -13.99
CA LYS A 77 7.53 -12.80 -13.52
C LYS A 77 7.84 -12.21 -12.14
N ALA A 78 7.43 -10.96 -11.91
CA ALA A 78 7.56 -10.34 -10.60
C ALA A 78 6.72 -11.07 -9.54
N CYS A 79 5.47 -11.44 -9.85
CA CYS A 79 4.62 -12.23 -8.95
C CYS A 79 5.29 -13.56 -8.53
N VAL A 80 5.82 -14.31 -9.49
CA VAL A 80 6.53 -15.58 -9.22
C VAL A 80 7.72 -15.37 -8.30
N LEU A 81 8.54 -14.35 -8.56
CA LEU A 81 9.69 -14.03 -7.72
C LEU A 81 9.28 -13.65 -6.30
N LEU A 82 8.28 -12.77 -6.15
CA LEU A 82 7.80 -12.34 -4.83
C LEU A 82 7.21 -13.48 -4.01
N ARG A 83 6.45 -14.40 -4.65
CA ARG A 83 5.94 -15.61 -3.99
C ARG A 83 7.02 -16.56 -3.51
N SER A 84 8.19 -16.55 -4.15
CA SER A 84 9.34 -17.39 -3.76
C SER A 84 10.09 -16.88 -2.51
N ILE A 85 9.65 -15.78 -1.90
CA ILE A 85 10.25 -15.21 -0.68
C ILE A 85 9.42 -15.64 0.53
N GLU A 86 9.75 -16.80 1.09
CA GLU A 86 8.98 -17.43 2.17
C GLU A 86 8.84 -16.54 3.40
N GLU A 87 9.87 -15.78 3.77
CA GLU A 87 9.83 -14.95 5.00
C GLU A 87 8.84 -13.79 4.90
N LEU A 88 8.47 -13.41 3.68
CA LEU A 88 7.58 -12.30 3.39
C LEU A 88 6.20 -12.72 2.88
N GLN A 89 6.01 -14.00 2.52
CA GLN A 89 4.83 -14.51 1.81
C GLN A 89 3.49 -14.06 2.40
N HIS A 90 3.34 -14.14 3.73
CA HIS A 90 2.10 -13.79 4.42
C HIS A 90 2.11 -12.39 5.03
N LYS A 91 3.17 -11.59 4.84
CA LYS A 91 3.20 -10.22 5.36
C LYS A 91 2.14 -9.38 4.61
N PRO A 92 1.34 -8.55 5.31
CA PRO A 92 0.28 -7.77 4.66
C PRO A 92 0.77 -6.91 3.48
N GLY A 93 2.00 -6.38 3.55
CA GLY A 93 2.60 -5.65 2.44
C GLY A 93 2.84 -6.50 1.19
N MET A 94 3.28 -7.76 1.38
CA MET A 94 3.47 -8.71 0.27
C MET A 94 2.14 -9.14 -0.33
N VAL A 95 1.16 -9.46 0.53
CA VAL A 95 -0.20 -9.80 0.12
C VAL A 95 -0.81 -8.68 -0.71
N SER A 96 -0.74 -7.44 -0.22
CA SER A 96 -1.27 -6.26 -0.92
C SER A 96 -0.61 -6.05 -2.29
N ALA A 97 0.73 -6.17 -2.37
CA ALA A 97 1.44 -6.06 -3.63
C ALA A 97 1.02 -7.14 -4.63
N LEU A 98 0.98 -8.41 -4.21
CA LEU A 98 0.57 -9.53 -5.06
C LEU A 98 -0.88 -9.38 -5.54
N VAL A 99 -1.82 -9.08 -4.64
CA VAL A 99 -3.23 -8.84 -5.00
C VAL A 99 -3.35 -7.71 -6.01
N THR A 100 -2.62 -6.61 -5.81
CA THR A 100 -2.64 -5.46 -6.74
C THR A 100 -2.13 -5.87 -8.12
N MET A 101 -1.03 -6.63 -8.19
CA MET A 101 -0.47 -7.09 -9.46
C MET A 101 -1.37 -8.10 -10.17
N TYR A 102 -1.93 -9.08 -9.47
CA TYR A 102 -2.89 -10.01 -10.08
C TYR A 102 -4.16 -9.31 -10.56
N SER A 103 -4.64 -8.31 -9.80
CA SER A 103 -5.78 -7.50 -10.22
C SER A 103 -5.50 -6.68 -11.48
N HIS A 104 -4.26 -6.20 -11.63
CA HIS A 104 -3.81 -5.49 -12.84
C HIS A 104 -3.83 -6.41 -14.07
N GLU A 105 -3.43 -7.67 -13.90
CA GLU A 105 -3.46 -8.69 -14.95
C GLU A 105 -4.86 -9.33 -15.13
N GLU A 106 -5.89 -8.80 -14.46
CA GLU A 106 -7.26 -9.33 -14.44
C GLU A 106 -7.38 -10.79 -13.93
N ASP A 107 -6.33 -11.31 -13.29
CA ASP A 107 -6.30 -12.63 -12.66
C ASP A 107 -6.87 -12.57 -11.23
N ILE A 108 -8.19 -12.41 -11.17
CA ILE A 108 -8.93 -12.24 -9.91
C ILE A 108 -8.85 -13.49 -9.04
N ASP A 109 -8.80 -14.67 -9.65
CA ASP A 109 -8.76 -15.94 -8.92
C ASP A 109 -7.42 -16.11 -8.20
N SER A 110 -6.29 -15.80 -8.85
CA SER A 110 -4.99 -15.77 -8.17
C SER A 110 -4.93 -14.72 -7.06
N ALA A 111 -5.54 -13.54 -7.26
CA ALA A 111 -5.61 -12.52 -6.20
C ALA A 111 -6.38 -13.01 -4.97
N ILE A 112 -7.52 -13.69 -5.17
CA ILE A 112 -8.31 -14.30 -4.10
C ILE A 112 -7.50 -15.40 -3.41
N GLU A 113 -6.77 -16.22 -4.18
CA GLU A 113 -5.92 -17.27 -3.60
C GLU A 113 -4.87 -16.71 -2.65
N VAL A 114 -4.22 -15.59 -3.00
CA VAL A 114 -3.25 -14.92 -2.10
C VAL A 114 -3.91 -14.54 -0.77
N PHE A 115 -5.11 -13.97 -0.81
CA PHE A 115 -5.88 -13.68 0.41
C PHE A 115 -6.17 -14.94 1.21
N CYS A 116 -6.69 -15.99 0.57
CA CYS A 116 -7.04 -17.25 1.23
C CYS A 116 -5.83 -17.89 1.92
N GLN A 117 -4.67 -17.93 1.26
CA GLN A 117 -3.44 -18.48 1.82
C GLN A 117 -2.98 -17.66 3.05
N ALA A 118 -3.00 -16.32 2.96
CA ALA A 118 -2.61 -15.46 4.07
C ALA A 118 -3.58 -15.55 5.25
N ILE A 119 -4.89 -15.53 5.00
CA ILE A 119 -5.93 -15.67 6.03
C ILE A 119 -5.77 -17.01 6.74
N HIS A 120 -5.63 -18.11 6.00
CA HIS A 120 -5.45 -19.44 6.57
C HIS A 120 -4.18 -19.52 7.45
N TRP A 121 -3.07 -18.93 7.00
CA TRP A 121 -1.85 -18.87 7.80
C TRP A 121 -2.07 -18.10 9.12
N TYR A 122 -2.69 -16.92 9.07
CA TYR A 122 -2.97 -16.12 10.26
C TYR A 122 -4.00 -16.76 11.17
N GLN A 123 -4.99 -17.47 10.64
CA GLN A 123 -5.97 -18.22 11.42
C GLN A 123 -5.29 -19.32 12.26
N ASN A 124 -4.28 -19.99 11.71
CA ASN A 124 -3.56 -21.06 12.41
C ASN A 124 -2.51 -20.53 13.40
N GLN A 125 -1.86 -19.41 13.09
CA GLN A 125 -0.77 -18.86 13.91
C GLN A 125 -1.27 -17.89 14.98
N GLN A 126 -2.21 -17.00 14.62
CA GLN A 126 -2.67 -15.88 15.45
C GLN A 126 -4.17 -15.57 15.16
N PRO A 127 -5.08 -16.50 15.52
CA PRO A 127 -6.50 -16.34 15.25
C PRO A 127 -7.05 -15.09 15.93
N ALA A 128 -7.99 -14.42 15.25
CA ALA A 128 -8.63 -13.18 15.71
C ALA A 128 -7.67 -12.00 16.02
N SER A 129 -6.39 -12.08 15.61
CA SER A 129 -5.49 -10.93 15.64
C SER A 129 -5.99 -9.80 14.75
N ALA A 130 -5.59 -8.56 15.04
CA ALA A 130 -5.98 -7.40 14.24
C ALA A 130 -5.60 -7.57 12.75
N THR A 131 -4.44 -8.17 12.47
CA THR A 131 -4.00 -8.45 11.10
C THR A 131 -4.85 -9.52 10.43
N HIS A 132 -5.18 -10.62 11.13
CA HIS A 132 -6.08 -11.65 10.62
C HIS A 132 -7.44 -11.05 10.24
N LEU A 133 -8.08 -10.30 11.15
CA LEU A 133 -9.38 -9.67 10.93
C LEU A 133 -9.34 -8.65 9.78
N SER A 134 -8.26 -7.86 9.70
CA SER A 134 -8.06 -6.91 8.61
C SER A 134 -7.96 -7.60 7.25
N LEU A 135 -7.19 -8.70 7.15
CA LEU A 135 -7.06 -9.48 5.92
C LEU A 135 -8.40 -10.09 5.48
N VAL A 136 -9.20 -10.63 6.40
CA VAL A 136 -10.54 -11.16 6.09
C VAL A 136 -11.46 -10.05 5.56
N ARG A 137 -11.43 -8.86 6.19
CA ARG A 137 -12.22 -7.71 5.73
C ARG A 137 -11.80 -7.26 4.33
N GLU A 138 -10.50 -7.14 4.08
CA GLU A 138 -10.00 -6.74 2.75
C GLU A 138 -10.31 -7.78 1.69
N ALA A 139 -10.21 -9.07 2.01
CA ALA A 139 -10.62 -10.14 1.09
C ALA A 139 -12.11 -10.06 0.74
N ALA A 140 -12.98 -9.80 1.72
CA ALA A 140 -14.41 -9.61 1.49
C ALA A 140 -14.68 -8.38 0.60
N ASN A 141 -14.03 -7.24 0.86
CA ASN A 141 -14.13 -6.03 0.03
C ASN A 141 -13.70 -6.31 -1.41
N PHE A 142 -12.58 -7.00 -1.57
CA PHE A 142 -12.06 -7.39 -2.87
C PHE A 142 -13.05 -8.27 -3.63
N LYS A 143 -13.57 -9.32 -2.99
CA LYS A 143 -14.57 -10.22 -3.56
C LYS A 143 -15.85 -9.48 -3.95
N LEU A 144 -16.33 -8.52 -3.14
CA LEU A 144 -17.49 -7.69 -3.50
C LEU A 144 -17.21 -6.85 -4.75
N LYS A 145 -16.04 -6.20 -4.82
CA LYS A 145 -15.63 -5.36 -5.95
C LYS A 145 -15.63 -6.13 -7.27
N TYR A 146 -15.21 -7.40 -7.25
CA TYR A 146 -15.14 -8.26 -8.45
C TYR A 146 -16.31 -9.25 -8.59
N GLY A 147 -17.43 -8.99 -7.90
CA GLY A 147 -18.68 -9.73 -8.11
C GLY A 147 -18.77 -11.12 -7.47
N ARG A 148 -17.78 -11.54 -6.66
CA ARG A 148 -17.76 -12.79 -5.87
C ARG A 148 -18.61 -12.66 -4.60
N LYS A 149 -19.87 -12.25 -4.75
CA LYS A 149 -20.75 -11.84 -3.64
C LYS A 149 -20.97 -12.93 -2.59
N LYS A 150 -21.18 -14.19 -3.03
CA LYS A 150 -21.44 -15.31 -2.11
C LYS A 150 -20.27 -15.57 -1.16
N GLU A 151 -19.04 -15.54 -1.69
CA GLU A 151 -17.83 -15.74 -0.90
C GLU A 151 -17.60 -14.56 0.05
N ALA A 152 -17.82 -13.32 -0.42
CA ALA A 152 -17.70 -12.15 0.44
C ALA A 152 -18.70 -12.16 1.61
N ILE A 153 -19.93 -12.61 1.36
CA ILE A 153 -20.96 -12.79 2.41
C ILE A 153 -20.46 -13.79 3.45
N SER A 154 -19.87 -14.91 3.03
CA SER A 154 -19.29 -15.91 3.94
C SER A 154 -18.18 -15.31 4.82
N ASP A 155 -17.26 -14.54 4.22
CA ASP A 155 -16.16 -13.88 4.95
C ASP A 155 -16.70 -12.87 5.97
N LEU A 156 -17.68 -12.03 5.57
CA LEU A 156 -18.31 -11.04 6.44
C LEU A 156 -19.11 -11.68 7.58
N GLU A 157 -19.77 -12.81 7.34
CA GLU A 157 -20.46 -13.58 8.39
C GLU A 157 -19.48 -14.12 9.43
N GLN A 158 -18.34 -14.66 8.98
CA GLN A 158 -17.30 -15.12 9.89
C GLN A 158 -16.76 -13.94 10.73
N LEU A 159 -16.53 -12.78 10.10
CA LEU A 159 -16.03 -11.60 10.78
C LEU A 159 -17.03 -11.07 11.81
N TRP A 160 -18.32 -10.99 11.46
CA TRP A 160 -19.37 -10.56 12.38
C TRP A 160 -19.57 -11.54 13.54
N ARG A 161 -19.48 -12.86 13.31
CA ARG A 161 -19.54 -13.86 14.39
C ARG A 161 -18.42 -13.69 15.42
N GLN A 162 -17.24 -13.24 15.00
CA GLN A 162 -16.11 -12.99 15.90
C GLN A 162 -16.28 -11.68 16.69
N ASN A 163 -16.95 -10.67 16.12
CA ASN A 163 -17.29 -9.44 16.82
C ASN A 163 -18.71 -8.94 16.48
N PRO A 164 -19.76 -9.47 17.15
CA PRO A 164 -21.15 -9.12 16.84
C PRO A 164 -21.51 -7.65 17.13
N LYS A 165 -20.65 -6.93 17.88
CA LYS A 165 -20.79 -5.51 18.18
C LYS A 165 -20.30 -4.60 17.05
N ASP A 166 -19.64 -5.15 16.03
CA ASP A 166 -19.18 -4.38 14.88
C ASP A 166 -20.35 -4.06 13.94
N ILE A 167 -20.94 -2.88 14.17
CA ILE A 167 -22.07 -2.37 13.39
C ILE A 167 -21.67 -2.14 11.93
N HIS A 168 -20.42 -1.76 11.65
CA HIS A 168 -19.97 -1.52 10.27
C HIS A 168 -19.96 -2.81 9.47
N THR A 169 -19.42 -3.89 10.05
CA THR A 169 -19.43 -5.21 9.41
C THR A 169 -20.86 -5.72 9.23
N LEU A 170 -21.74 -5.53 10.23
CA LEU A 170 -23.16 -5.90 10.11
C LEU A 170 -23.86 -5.14 8.97
N ALA A 171 -23.67 -3.83 8.87
CA ALA A 171 -24.24 -3.01 7.80
C ALA A 171 -23.73 -3.45 6.42
N GLN A 172 -22.43 -3.71 6.31
CA GLN A 172 -21.82 -4.20 5.08
C GLN A 172 -22.35 -5.59 4.70
N LEU A 173 -22.52 -6.48 5.67
CA LEU A 173 -23.09 -7.80 5.46
C LEU A 173 -24.55 -7.73 4.98
N ILE A 174 -25.38 -6.89 5.60
CA ILE A 174 -26.78 -6.67 5.18
C ILE A 174 -26.82 -6.15 3.74
N SER A 175 -25.97 -5.17 3.42
CA SER A 175 -25.86 -4.62 2.06
C SER A 175 -25.47 -5.69 1.04
N ALA A 176 -24.44 -6.50 1.33
CA ALA A 176 -24.03 -7.59 0.46
C ALA A 176 -25.12 -8.67 0.31
N CYS A 177 -25.76 -9.09 1.41
CA CYS A 177 -26.85 -10.05 1.41
C CYS A 177 -28.05 -9.56 0.59
N SER A 178 -28.40 -8.27 0.63
CA SER A 178 -29.56 -7.74 -0.11
C SER A 178 -29.48 -8.00 -1.63
N LEU A 179 -28.28 -8.18 -2.18
CA LEU A 179 -28.03 -8.44 -3.59
C LEU A 179 -28.12 -9.92 -3.98
N VAL A 180 -28.16 -10.84 -3.01
CA VAL A 180 -28.08 -12.30 -3.23
C VAL A 180 -29.22 -13.04 -2.53
N ASP A 181 -29.53 -12.65 -1.29
CA ASP A 181 -30.53 -13.24 -0.40
C ASP A 181 -31.21 -12.14 0.45
N PRO A 182 -32.33 -11.57 -0.03
CA PRO A 182 -33.04 -10.50 0.67
C PRO A 182 -33.67 -10.95 1.99
N GLU A 183 -34.05 -12.23 2.11
CA GLU A 183 -34.62 -12.76 3.35
C GLU A 183 -33.56 -12.83 4.45
N LYS A 184 -32.35 -13.29 4.11
CA LYS A 184 -31.22 -13.27 5.04
C LYS A 184 -30.86 -11.85 5.49
N ALA A 185 -30.88 -10.88 4.57
CA ALA A 185 -30.67 -9.48 4.89
C ALA A 185 -31.72 -8.94 5.89
N LYS A 186 -32.99 -9.33 5.74
CA LYS A 186 -34.08 -8.96 6.64
C LYS A 186 -33.97 -9.57 8.03
N VAL A 187 -33.42 -10.78 8.15
CA VAL A 187 -33.12 -11.38 9.46
C VAL A 187 -31.98 -10.63 10.12
N LEU A 188 -30.91 -10.34 9.37
CA LEU A 188 -29.73 -9.63 9.89
C LEU A 188 -30.04 -8.18 10.32
N SER A 189 -30.96 -7.49 9.64
CA SER A 189 -31.33 -6.11 9.99
C SER A 189 -31.94 -5.96 11.39
N LYS A 190 -32.52 -7.04 11.95
CA LYS A 190 -33.02 -7.06 13.33
C LYS A 190 -31.92 -6.90 14.38
N HIS A 191 -30.66 -7.14 14.01
CA HIS A 191 -29.50 -6.97 14.90
C HIS A 191 -28.95 -5.55 14.89
N LEU A 192 -29.46 -4.65 14.05
CA LEU A 192 -29.06 -3.25 14.07
C LEU A 192 -29.59 -2.57 15.35
N PRO A 193 -28.81 -1.69 15.98
CA PRO A 193 -29.30 -0.88 17.09
C PRO A 193 -30.51 -0.03 16.66
N SER A 194 -31.44 0.20 17.58
CA SER A 194 -32.60 1.05 17.32
C SER A 194 -32.18 2.48 16.99
N SER A 195 -33.01 3.20 16.23
CA SER A 195 -32.77 4.60 15.87
C SER A 195 -32.50 5.48 17.10
N ASP A 196 -33.16 5.21 18.22
CA ASP A 196 -32.98 5.95 19.47
C ASP A 196 -31.59 5.76 20.07
N ALA A 197 -31.01 4.56 19.95
CA ALA A 197 -29.66 4.26 20.42
C ALA A 197 -28.55 4.83 19.49
N MET A 198 -28.89 5.16 18.24
CA MET A 198 -27.99 5.82 17.28
C MET A 198 -28.21 7.34 17.19
N SER A 199 -29.16 7.89 17.95
CA SER A 199 -29.33 9.34 18.04
C SER A 199 -28.07 9.95 18.69
N PHE A 200 -27.19 10.50 17.85
CA PHE A 200 -26.36 11.59 18.34
C PHE A 200 -27.34 12.64 18.87
N LYS A 201 -27.13 13.14 20.07
CA LYS A 201 -27.74 14.40 20.51
C LYS A 201 -27.18 15.51 19.63
N VAL A 202 -27.63 15.56 18.39
CA VAL A 202 -27.39 16.66 17.47
C VAL A 202 -28.34 17.73 17.96
N ASP A 203 -27.79 18.65 18.74
CA ASP A 203 -28.51 19.84 19.13
C ASP A 203 -28.70 20.69 17.88
N VAL A 204 -29.89 20.58 17.28
CA VAL A 204 -30.26 21.24 16.03
C VAL A 204 -30.13 22.75 16.19
N GLU A 205 -30.43 23.30 17.39
CA GLU A 205 -30.25 24.73 17.66
C GLU A 205 -28.78 25.12 17.67
N VAL A 206 -27.88 24.28 18.20
CA VAL A 206 -26.44 24.56 18.17
C VAL A 206 -25.88 24.47 16.75
N LEU A 207 -26.42 23.58 15.91
CA LEU A 207 -26.00 23.48 14.51
C LEU A 207 -26.51 24.67 13.67
N GLU A 208 -27.74 25.11 13.91
CA GLU A 208 -28.35 26.28 13.24
C GLU A 208 -27.73 27.60 13.71
N ASN A 209 -27.30 27.68 14.99
CA ASN A 209 -26.61 28.83 15.56
C ASN A 209 -25.07 28.77 15.41
N SER A 210 -24.54 27.66 14.89
CA SER A 210 -23.14 27.55 14.53
C SER A 210 -22.88 28.52 13.39
N HIS A 211 -22.08 29.55 13.64
CA HIS A 211 -21.62 30.46 12.61
C HIS A 211 -20.70 29.66 11.69
N GLY A 212 -21.29 29.04 10.66
CA GLY A 212 -20.59 28.24 9.67
C GLY A 212 -19.34 28.95 9.21
N ALA A 213 -18.24 28.20 9.13
CA ALA A 213 -16.91 28.64 8.75
C ALA A 213 -16.96 29.80 7.75
N THR A 214 -16.86 31.02 8.29
CA THR A 214 -16.73 32.21 7.46
C THR A 214 -15.38 32.08 6.80
N TYR A 215 -15.41 31.80 5.50
CA TYR A 215 -14.27 31.89 4.61
C TYR A 215 -13.43 33.10 4.99
N VAL A 216 -12.25 32.88 5.58
CA VAL A 216 -11.23 33.93 5.72
C VAL A 216 -10.69 34.18 4.32
N ARG A 217 -11.46 34.90 3.51
CA ARG A 217 -10.93 35.58 2.34
C ARG A 217 -10.03 36.67 2.90
N ARG A 218 -8.71 36.44 2.95
CA ARG A 218 -7.74 37.52 3.14
C ARG A 218 -8.00 38.56 2.05
N LYS A 219 -8.74 39.60 2.39
CA LYS A 219 -8.75 40.84 1.61
C LYS A 219 -7.42 41.52 1.90
N ALA A 220 -6.63 41.71 0.85
CA ALA A 220 -5.44 42.54 0.88
C ALA A 220 -5.80 43.89 1.51
N ALA A 221 -5.09 44.24 2.59
CA ALA A 221 -5.20 45.56 3.18
C ALA A 221 -4.74 46.59 2.16
N LYS A 222 -5.64 47.53 1.89
CA LYS A 222 -5.51 48.62 0.95
C LYS A 222 -4.45 49.59 1.48
N VAL A 223 -3.39 49.77 0.71
CA VAL A 223 -2.40 50.84 0.88
C VAL A 223 -3.03 52.16 0.43
N THR A 224 -3.04 53.15 1.33
CA THR A 224 -3.16 54.59 1.05
C THR A 224 -2.83 55.31 2.36
N GLY A 225 -1.91 56.26 2.47
CA GLY A 225 -0.99 56.87 1.51
C GLY A 225 -0.19 57.97 2.21
N GLU A 226 0.95 58.33 1.58
CA GLU A 226 1.71 59.60 1.69
C GLU A 226 2.49 59.84 3.01
N ASN A 227 3.79 60.19 3.01
CA ASN A 227 4.45 61.19 2.17
C ASN A 227 5.97 60.95 2.04
N LEU A 228 6.55 61.43 0.93
CA LEU A 228 7.96 61.35 0.53
C LEU A 228 8.89 62.25 1.38
N GLN A 229 10.15 61.81 1.56
CA GLN A 229 11.40 62.56 1.33
C GLN A 229 12.58 61.57 1.49
N LYS A 230 13.31 61.22 0.40
CA LYS A 230 14.66 61.73 0.03
C LYS A 230 15.59 61.81 1.25
N GLU A 231 16.73 61.10 1.35
CA GLU A 231 17.88 61.09 0.45
C GLU A 231 18.96 60.09 0.95
N GLN A 232 19.77 59.61 0.01
CA GLN A 232 21.20 59.24 0.13
C GLN A 232 21.68 58.15 1.11
N GLY A 233 22.23 57.08 0.51
CA GLY A 233 23.69 56.90 0.54
C GLY A 233 24.31 55.98 1.60
N SER A 234 25.06 55.00 1.07
CA SER A 234 26.27 54.38 1.65
C SER A 234 26.12 53.19 2.60
N TRP A 235 26.64 52.08 2.08
CA TRP A 235 27.24 50.91 2.74
C TRP A 235 27.88 51.17 4.12
N GLN A 236 27.75 50.21 5.04
CA GLN A 236 28.91 49.48 5.59
C GLN A 236 28.53 48.26 6.44
N LEU A 237 29.30 47.20 6.22
CA LEU A 237 29.45 46.02 7.06
C LEU A 237 30.13 46.41 8.38
N THR A 238 29.71 45.85 9.50
CA THR A 238 30.55 45.72 10.70
C THR A 238 30.32 44.39 11.39
N PHE A 239 31.40 43.59 11.35
CA PHE A 239 31.89 42.54 12.26
C PHE A 239 30.92 41.60 12.97
#